data_AF-A0A9J7HU45-F1
#
_entry.id   AF-A0A9J7HU45-F1
#
_cell.length_a   1.000
_cell.length_b   1.000
_cell.length_c   1.000
_cell.angle_alpha   90.00
_cell.angle_beta   90.00
_cell.angle_gamma   90.00
#
_symmetry.space_group_name_H-M   'P 1'
#
loop_
_entity.id
_entity.type
_entity.pdbx_description
1 polymer ?
#
loop_
_entity_poly.entity_id
_entity_poly.type
_entity_poly.pdbx_seq_one_letter_code
_entity_poly.pdbx_strand_id
1 'polypeptide(L)' 'MERTLPWKPEDPTYSSLDGPPSFKPAKKYSDLSGLPASYTDPHTKIRYANTDEFSRIRMLPSDIVTGYLALRRANTPVP' A
#
# COMPACT_ATOMS: atom_id res chain seq x y z
N MET A 1 -0.27 -20.11 -28.09
CA MET A 1 0.78 -20.92 -28.74
C MET A 1 2.05 -21.08 -27.91
N GLU A 2 2.15 -20.51 -26.69
CA GLU A 2 3.17 -20.94 -25.70
C GLU A 2 2.62 -22.00 -24.74
N ARG A 3 1.37 -21.84 -24.27
CA ARG A 3 0.70 -22.76 -23.32
C ARG A 3 0.48 -24.19 -23.84
N THR A 4 0.71 -24.43 -25.12
CA THR A 4 0.53 -25.72 -25.82
C THR A 4 1.84 -26.48 -25.99
N LEU A 5 2.97 -25.88 -25.59
CA LEU A 5 4.28 -26.53 -25.63
C LEU A 5 4.43 -27.47 -24.41
N PRO A 6 5.23 -28.55 -24.53
CA PRO A 6 5.40 -29.54 -23.47
C PRO A 6 6.35 -29.01 -22.38
N TRP A 7 5.95 -27.96 -21.68
CA TRP A 7 6.67 -27.44 -20.53
C TRP A 7 6.57 -28.42 -19.36
N LYS A 8 7.66 -28.60 -18.62
CA LYS A 8 7.61 -29.24 -17.32
C LYS A 8 7.00 -28.26 -16.31
N PRO A 9 6.38 -28.74 -15.21
CA PRO A 9 5.80 -27.87 -14.19
C PRO A 9 6.78 -26.85 -13.60
N GLU A 10 8.07 -27.19 -13.58
CA GLU A 10 9.13 -26.38 -12.99
C GLU A 10 9.80 -25.42 -14.00
N ASP A 11 9.41 -25.49 -15.28
CA ASP A 11 10.01 -24.64 -16.31
C ASP A 11 9.47 -23.20 -16.17
N PRO A 12 10.35 -22.18 -16.07
CA PRO A 12 9.92 -20.79 -16.00
C PRO A 12 9.25 -20.40 -17.30
N THR A 13 7.98 -20.01 -17.22
CA THR A 13 7.20 -19.53 -18.36
C THR A 13 7.25 -18.00 -18.39
N TYR A 14 7.08 -17.36 -19.56
CA TYR A 14 6.98 -15.90 -19.61
C TYR A 14 5.94 -15.34 -18.62
N SER A 15 4.83 -16.06 -18.42
CA SER A 15 3.78 -15.74 -17.44
C SER A 15 4.20 -15.82 -15.97
N SER A 16 5.28 -16.53 -15.63
CA SER A 16 5.79 -16.64 -14.25
C SER A 16 6.85 -15.58 -13.93
N LEU A 17 7.22 -14.75 -14.90
CA LEU A 17 8.18 -13.66 -14.70
C LEU A 17 7.45 -12.44 -14.14
N ASP A 18 7.68 -12.14 -12.87
CA ASP A 18 7.24 -10.86 -12.29
C ASP A 18 8.15 -9.72 -12.74
N GLY A 19 7.54 -8.55 -12.97
CA GLY A 19 8.29 -7.33 -13.30
C GLY A 19 9.17 -6.87 -12.14
N PRO A 20 10.30 -6.20 -12.42
CA PRO A 20 11.16 -5.67 -11.36
C PRO A 20 10.41 -4.62 -10.52
N PRO A 21 10.75 -4.46 -9.23
CA PRO A 21 10.16 -3.44 -8.38
C PRO A 21 10.49 -2.02 -8.88
N SER A 22 9.60 -1.06 -8.60
CA SER A 22 9.82 0.33 -8.97
C SER A 22 10.93 0.98 -8.13
N PHE A 23 11.91 1.59 -8.79
CA PHE A 23 12.93 2.45 -8.16
C PHE A 23 12.46 3.90 -7.95
N LYS A 24 11.37 4.31 -8.60
CA LYS A 24 10.83 5.67 -8.44
C LYS A 24 10.11 5.78 -7.10
N PRO A 25 10.44 6.77 -6.25
CA PRO A 25 9.72 7.01 -5.01
C PRO A 25 8.23 7.22 -5.27
N ALA A 26 7.39 6.52 -4.50
CA ALA A 26 5.95 6.66 -4.60
C ALA A 26 5.49 8.03 -4.07
N LYS A 27 4.59 8.68 -4.79
CA LYS A 27 3.90 9.88 -4.30
C LYS A 27 3.01 9.50 -3.11
N LYS A 28 2.99 10.36 -2.10
CA LYS A 28 2.22 10.16 -0.87
C LYS A 28 0.96 11.02 -0.91
N TYR A 29 -0.18 10.40 -0.66
CA TYR A 29 -1.48 11.04 -0.59
C TYR A 29 -2.11 10.77 0.79
N SER A 30 -2.99 11.68 1.20
CA SER A 30 -3.76 11.56 2.44
C SER A 30 -4.71 10.38 2.32
N ASP A 31 -4.81 9.58 3.39
CA ASP A 31 -5.71 8.43 3.40
C ASP A 31 -7.19 8.86 3.58
N LEU A 32 -7.44 10.12 3.95
CA LEU A 32 -8.78 10.70 4.15
C LEU A 32 -9.28 11.43 2.91
N SER A 33 -8.52 12.41 2.41
CA SER A 33 -8.94 13.30 1.31
C SER A 33 -8.35 12.94 -0.05
N GLY A 34 -7.29 12.14 -0.10
CA GLY A 34 -6.55 11.87 -1.33
C GLY A 34 -5.68 13.04 -1.82
N LEU A 35 -5.59 14.14 -1.08
CA LEU A 35 -4.68 15.24 -1.40
C LEU A 35 -3.21 14.87 -1.15
N PRO A 36 -2.23 15.54 -1.79
CA PRO A 36 -0.82 15.31 -1.50
C PRO A 36 -0.52 15.44 0.00
N ALA A 37 0.04 14.39 0.59
CA ALA A 37 0.34 14.35 2.01
C ALA A 37 1.84 14.43 2.26
N SER A 38 2.25 15.50 2.93
CA SER A 38 3.64 15.71 3.36
C SER A 38 3.95 15.03 4.70
N TYR A 39 2.92 14.70 5.47
CA TYR A 39 3.07 14.22 6.85
C TYR A 39 2.41 12.85 7.07
N THR A 40 2.87 12.17 8.12
CA THR A 40 2.37 10.87 8.54
C THR A 40 2.39 10.82 10.06
N ASP A 41 1.27 10.41 10.66
CA ASP A 41 1.18 10.30 12.12
C ASP A 41 2.04 9.12 12.63
N PRO A 42 2.98 9.34 13.57
CA PRO A 42 3.87 8.27 14.03
C PRO A 42 3.14 7.14 14.76
N HIS A 43 1.97 7.40 15.36
CA HIS A 43 1.20 6.44 16.13
C HIS A 43 0.33 5.55 15.22
N THR A 44 -0.52 6.16 14.38
CA THR A 44 -1.46 5.45 13.51
C THR A 44 -0.88 5.09 12.13
N LYS A 45 0.24 5.68 11.73
CA LYS A 45 0.83 5.59 10.38
C LYS A 45 -0.08 6.11 9.24
N ILE A 46 -1.16 6.80 9.57
CA ILE A 46 -2.04 7.46 8.60
C ILE A 46 -1.34 8.69 8.02
N ARG A 47 -1.47 8.89 6.71
CA ARG A 47 -0.99 10.07 5.98
C ARG A 47 -2.07 11.13 5.96
N TYR A 48 -1.68 12.39 6.18
CA TYR A 48 -2.60 13.53 6.19
C TYR A 48 -2.00 14.75 5.49
N ALA A 49 -2.87 15.63 5.01
CA ALA A 49 -2.50 16.83 4.27
C ALA A 49 -2.60 18.11 5.13
N ASN A 50 -3.50 18.16 6.11
CA ASN A 50 -3.78 19.36 6.92
C ASN A 50 -3.99 19.03 8.41
N THR A 51 -4.08 20.07 9.24
CA THR A 51 -4.25 19.97 10.71
C THR A 51 -5.59 19.38 11.12
N ASP A 52 -6.64 19.61 10.33
CA ASP A 52 -7.99 19.14 10.61
C ASP A 52 -8.07 17.61 10.46
N GLU A 53 -7.45 17.08 9.41
CA GLU A 53 -7.28 15.64 9.22
C GLU A 53 -6.48 15.01 10.37
N PHE A 54 -5.39 15.66 10.82
CA PHE A 54 -4.62 15.16 11.96
C PHE A 54 -5.47 15.04 13.23
N SER A 55 -6.28 16.07 13.51
CA SER A 55 -7.20 16.06 14.65
C SER A 55 -8.23 14.95 14.52
N ARG A 56 -8.75 14.71 13.31
CA ARG A 56 -9.69 13.62 13.03
C ARG A 56 -9.07 12.23 13.21
N ILE A 57 -7.84 12.03 12.74
CA ILE A 57 -7.09 10.77 12.88
C ILE A 57 -6.98 10.35 14.35
N ARG A 58 -6.72 11.31 15.25
CA ARG A 58 -6.58 11.05 16.69
C ARG A 58 -7.87 10.60 17.37
N MET A 59 -9.02 10.83 16.74
CA MET A 59 -10.34 10.38 17.22
C MET A 59 -10.79 9.07 16.58
N LEU A 60 -10.05 8.53 15.60
CA LEU A 60 -10.43 7.29 14.92
C LEU A 60 -10.15 6.06 15.81
N PRO A 61 -11.09 5.09 15.87
CA PRO A 61 -10.82 3.78 16.46
C PRO A 61 -9.74 3.00 15.69
N SER A 62 -9.06 2.09 16.39
CA SER A 62 -8.00 1.22 15.83
C SER A 62 -8.43 0.45 14.58
N ASP A 63 -9.67 -0.01 14.55
CA ASP A 63 -10.17 -0.89 13.50
C ASP A 63 -10.34 -0.11 12.19
N ILE A 64 -10.77 1.14 12.30
CA ILE A 64 -10.88 2.07 11.18
C ILE A 64 -9.48 2.45 10.66
N VAL A 65 -8.53 2.71 11.56
CA VAL A 65 -7.13 2.95 11.19
C VAL A 65 -6.56 1.77 10.41
N THR A 66 -6.81 0.56 10.91
CA THR A 66 -6.37 -0.69 10.25
C THR A 66 -7.01 -0.84 8.88
N GLY A 67 -8.29 -0.51 8.73
CA GLY A 67 -8.99 -0.46 7.45
C GLY A 67 -8.33 0.50 6.45
N TYR A 68 -8.02 1.72 6.87
CA TYR A 68 -7.32 2.69 6.01
C TYR A 68 -5.92 2.20 5.59
N LEU A 69 -5.16 1.62 6.51
CA LEU A 69 -3.84 1.06 6.21
C LEU A 69 -3.92 -0.13 5.25
N ALA A 70 -4.93 -0.99 5.40
CA ALA A 70 -5.15 -2.14 4.53
C ALA A 70 -5.42 -1.72 3.08
N LEU A 71 -6.20 -0.65 2.87
CA LEU A 71 -6.48 -0.11 1.53
C LEU A 71 -5.20 0.34 0.81
N ARG A 72 -4.24 0.93 1.54
CA ARG A 72 -2.93 1.34 1.01
C ARG A 72 -1.92 0.18 0.92
N ARG A 73 -2.29 -1.03 1.36
CA ARG A 73 -1.36 -2.16 1.54
C ARG A 73 -0.20 -1.82 2.49
N ALA A 74 -0.50 -1.02 3.51
CA ALA A 74 0.43 -0.60 4.56
C ALA A 74 0.15 -1.29 5.92
N ASN A 75 -0.77 -2.26 5.95
CA ASN A 75 -0.93 -3.13 7.11
C ASN A 75 0.22 -4.15 7.13
N THR A 76 1.30 -3.81 7.84
CA THR A 76 2.40 -4.74 8.08
C THR A 76 2.03 -5.60 9.29
N PRO A 77 1.76 -6.91 9.15
CA PRO A 77 1.75 -7.78 10.32
C PRO A 77 3.15 -7.67 10.95
N VAL A 78 3.19 -7.26 12.22
CA VAL A 78 4.43 -7.31 13.00
C VAL A 78 4.74 -8.81 13.18
N PRO A 79 5.93 -9.30 12.79
CA PRO A 79 6.32 -10.70 13.02
C PRO A 79 6.49 -11.02 14.50
#